data_AF-Q7S9D0-F1
#
_entry.id   AF-Q7S9D0-F1
#
_cell.length_a   1.000
_cell.length_b   1.000
_cell.length_c   1.000
_cell.angle_alpha   90.00
_cell.angle_beta   90.00
_cell.angle_gamma   90.00
#
_symmetry.space_group_name_H-M   'P 1'
#
loop_
_entity.id
_entity.type
_entity.pdbx_description
1 polymer ?
#
loop_
_entity_poly.entity_id
_entity_poly.type
_entity_poly.pdbx_seq_one_letter_code
_entity_poly.pdbx_strand_id
1 'polypeptide(L)'
;MRLYLLPISTRRTLLYCQKLQPPSSASTTTTKQKQSWGDYIQTKAALTWASWEKKESGWQKAVASYGNQLLRKLPYEEWALKSMPPLTKSRQRQLEALLQQQAQAEGGFETESGEKGGSKRGKVDVDKVEVVYPGGLIKAEQVPRILHKLATEREGHHKKWFWWCLAGMPVTIPIGILPLVPNLPFFYLVYRAWSHHRALSGGKHISFLLQHASRLLTYHPSPILDEIYSTQRFPLPFTSEPTTGPEAETIKHPDPAKVVQAVNGGNTTTEKTDGVNMGHVLEQREVEDGEVLLLSQENAKKMVQLLEVPELEVELERAIWQVETAVEKKNKEIGAEVKVDAPSVQDTKKENEKEKVKTQ
;
A
#
# COMPACT_ATOMS: atom_id res chain seq x y z
N MET A 1 -9.50 3.17 -11.47
CA MET A 1 -8.50 2.66 -10.49
C MET A 1 -8.91 3.13 -9.12
N ARG A 2 -8.48 2.43 -8.06
CA ARG A 2 -8.82 2.75 -6.68
C ARG A 2 -7.55 2.94 -5.86
N LEU A 3 -7.48 4.02 -5.09
CA LEU A 3 -6.38 4.37 -4.22
C LEU A 3 -6.77 4.05 -2.78
N TYR A 4 -5.88 3.39 -2.04
CA TYR A 4 -6.03 3.17 -0.60
C TYR A 4 -4.98 3.99 0.13
N LEU A 5 -5.42 4.74 1.14
CA LEU A 5 -4.56 5.47 2.06
C LEU A 5 -4.65 4.81 3.44
N LEU A 6 -3.58 4.14 3.82
CA LEU A 6 -3.53 3.29 5.01
C LEU A 6 -2.48 3.85 5.97
N PRO A 7 -2.88 4.52 7.07
CA PRO A 7 -1.96 4.91 8.13
C PRO A 7 -1.24 3.71 8.73
N ILE A 8 0.09 3.72 8.69
CA ILE A 8 0.93 2.69 9.33
C ILE A 8 1.42 3.21 10.68
N SER A 9 1.74 4.50 10.75
CA SER A 9 2.13 5.19 11.98
C SER A 9 1.47 6.57 12.04
N THR A 10 1.63 7.27 13.17
CA THR A 10 1.18 8.66 13.33
C THR A 10 1.77 9.64 12.31
N ARG A 11 2.87 9.28 11.61
CA ARG A 11 3.55 10.15 10.65
C ARG A 11 3.62 9.58 9.23
N ARG A 12 3.32 8.28 9.05
CA ARG A 12 3.53 7.56 7.79
C ARG A 12 2.28 6.84 7.32
N THR A 13 2.00 7.01 6.04
CA THR A 13 0.84 6.45 5.36
C THR A 13 1.32 5.66 4.14
N LEU A 14 0.82 4.45 3.97
CA LEU A 14 0.97 3.70 2.73
C LEU A 14 -0.08 4.17 1.73
N LEU A 15 0.38 4.44 0.51
CA LEU A 15 -0.48 4.59 -0.65
C LEU A 15 -0.44 3.29 -1.46
N TYR A 16 -1.60 2.74 -1.80
CA TYR A 16 -1.68 1.59 -2.69
C TYR A 16 -2.68 1.85 -3.81
N CYS A 17 -2.32 1.52 -5.05
CA CYS A 17 -3.18 1.66 -6.22
C CYS A 17 -3.65 0.29 -6.72
N GLN A 18 -4.93 0.00 -6.51
CA GLN A 18 -5.60 -1.14 -7.11
C GLN A 18 -6.02 -0.80 -8.54
N LYS A 19 -5.58 -1.62 -9.49
CA LYS A 19 -6.03 -1.55 -10.88
C LYS A 19 -7.38 -2.25 -10.99
N LEU A 20 -8.44 -1.47 -11.11
CA LEU A 20 -9.77 -2.01 -11.39
C LEU A 20 -9.78 -2.53 -12.83
N GLN A 21 -10.13 -3.81 -13.01
CA GLN A 21 -10.38 -4.35 -14.33
C GLN A 21 -11.71 -3.76 -14.85
N PRO A 22 -11.82 -3.44 -16.15
CA PRO A 22 -13.08 -2.98 -16.70
C PRO A 22 -14.15 -4.08 -16.52
N PRO A 23 -15.40 -3.72 -16.23
CA PRO A 23 -16.48 -4.67 -15.90
C PRO A 23 -16.77 -5.71 -17.01
N SER A 24 -16.22 -5.54 -18.22
CA SER A 24 -16.34 -6.48 -19.34
C SER A 24 -15.37 -7.68 -19.29
N SER A 25 -14.59 -7.86 -18.21
CA SER A 25 -13.56 -8.92 -18.11
C SER A 25 -13.89 -10.03 -17.11
N ALA A 26 -15.03 -9.94 -16.42
CA ALA A 26 -15.50 -10.97 -15.48
C ALA A 26 -16.14 -12.21 -16.14
N SER A 27 -16.12 -12.31 -17.48
CA SER A 27 -16.49 -13.53 -18.20
C SER A 27 -15.23 -14.24 -18.70
N THR A 28 -15.00 -15.44 -18.19
CA THR A 28 -14.17 -16.48 -18.78
C THR A 28 -14.31 -16.49 -20.31
N THR A 29 -13.22 -16.84 -21.01
CA THR A 29 -13.03 -17.04 -22.46
C THR A 29 -12.76 -15.81 -23.37
N THR A 30 -11.48 -15.70 -23.75
CA THR A 30 -11.00 -15.44 -25.12
C THR A 30 -11.45 -14.14 -25.81
N THR A 31 -11.01 -12.99 -25.30
CA THR A 31 -10.78 -11.83 -26.18
C THR A 31 -9.30 -11.44 -26.11
N LYS A 32 -8.58 -11.67 -27.22
CA LYS A 32 -7.18 -11.28 -27.41
C LYS A 32 -7.09 -9.74 -27.43
N GLN A 33 -7.12 -9.11 -26.26
CA GLN A 33 -6.64 -7.75 -26.11
C GLN A 33 -5.16 -7.80 -26.53
N LYS A 34 -4.79 -7.10 -27.62
CA LYS A 34 -3.43 -7.12 -28.17
C LYS A 34 -2.47 -6.70 -27.06
N GLN A 35 -1.76 -7.67 -26.48
CA GLN A 35 -0.78 -7.41 -25.43
C GLN A 35 0.23 -6.39 -25.98
N SER A 36 0.44 -5.31 -25.24
CA SER A 36 1.49 -4.36 -25.59
C SER A 36 2.82 -5.12 -25.62
N TRP A 37 3.70 -4.80 -26.57
CA TRP A 37 5.04 -5.40 -26.62
C TRP A 37 5.79 -5.26 -25.28
N GLY A 38 5.53 -4.17 -24.54
CA GLY A 38 6.06 -3.97 -23.19
C GLY A 38 5.50 -4.97 -22.18
N ASP A 39 4.19 -5.24 -22.21
CA ASP A 39 3.53 -6.20 -21.31
C ASP A 39 4.03 -7.62 -21.58
N TYR A 40 4.27 -7.96 -22.85
CA TYR A 40 4.86 -9.23 -23.24
C TYR A 40 6.27 -9.41 -22.65
N ILE A 41 7.15 -8.40 -22.79
CA ILE A 41 8.51 -8.43 -22.22
C ILE A 41 8.45 -8.56 -20.70
N GLN A 42 7.59 -7.78 -20.04
CA GLN A 42 7.43 -7.85 -18.58
C GLN A 42 6.96 -9.22 -18.12
N THR A 43 5.98 -9.81 -18.81
CA THR A 43 5.45 -11.13 -18.49
C THR A 43 6.52 -12.21 -18.66
N LYS A 44 7.30 -12.15 -19.75
CA LYS A 44 8.41 -13.08 -19.97
C LYS A 44 9.48 -12.94 -18.89
N ALA A 45 9.87 -11.71 -18.54
CA ALA A 45 10.83 -11.46 -17.47
C ALA A 45 10.35 -12.02 -16.12
N ALA A 46 9.07 -11.82 -15.77
CA ALA A 46 8.47 -12.35 -14.55
C ALA A 46 8.47 -13.90 -14.52
N LEU A 47 8.11 -14.54 -15.63
CA LEU A 47 8.14 -16.00 -15.75
C LEU A 47 9.57 -16.55 -15.64
N THR A 48 10.54 -15.89 -16.28
CA THR A 48 11.95 -16.26 -16.15
C THR A 48 12.43 -16.10 -14.71
N TRP A 49 12.08 -14.99 -14.03
CA TRP A 49 12.42 -14.78 -12.63
C TRP A 49 11.85 -15.87 -11.73
N ALA A 50 10.55 -16.18 -11.86
CA ALA A 50 9.90 -17.26 -11.11
C ALA A 50 10.54 -18.63 -11.39
N SER A 51 11.01 -18.87 -12.62
CA SER A 51 11.73 -20.10 -12.95
C SER A 51 13.09 -20.20 -12.24
N TRP A 52 13.76 -19.06 -11.98
CA TRP A 52 15.03 -19.01 -11.26
C TRP A 52 14.84 -19.19 -9.75
N GLU A 53 13.75 -18.67 -9.19
CA GLU A 53 13.41 -18.85 -7.78
C GLU A 53 13.14 -20.31 -7.42
N LYS A 54 12.54 -21.08 -8.34
CA LYS A 54 12.25 -22.51 -8.16
C LYS A 54 13.47 -23.43 -8.24
N LYS A 55 14.63 -22.93 -8.68
CA LYS A 55 15.85 -23.74 -8.75
C LYS A 55 16.40 -24.01 -7.35
N GLU A 56 16.88 -25.23 -7.14
CA GLU A 56 17.45 -25.65 -5.86
C GLU A 56 18.83 -25.02 -5.60
N SER A 57 19.62 -24.77 -6.66
CA SER A 57 20.96 -24.17 -6.56
C SER A 57 21.44 -23.56 -7.88
N GLY A 58 22.63 -22.94 -7.86
CA GLY A 58 23.29 -22.35 -9.03
C GLY A 58 23.20 -20.82 -9.09
N TRP A 59 23.91 -20.23 -10.06
CA TRP A 59 24.03 -18.76 -10.18
C TRP A 59 22.68 -18.06 -10.37
N GLN A 60 21.72 -18.69 -11.04
CA GLN A 60 20.38 -18.14 -11.25
C GLN A 60 19.60 -18.03 -9.94
N LYS A 61 19.68 -19.06 -9.08
CA LYS A 61 19.08 -19.03 -7.73
C LYS A 61 19.75 -17.97 -6.86
N ALA A 62 21.08 -17.83 -6.95
CA ALA A 62 21.82 -16.78 -6.25
C ALA A 62 21.45 -15.36 -6.72
N VAL A 63 21.26 -15.16 -8.03
CA VAL A 63 20.78 -13.89 -8.60
C VAL A 63 19.36 -13.59 -8.13
N ALA A 64 18.47 -14.57 -8.18
CA ALA A 64 17.09 -14.40 -7.71
C ALA A 64 17.03 -14.10 -6.20
N SER A 65 17.79 -14.82 -5.38
CA SER A 65 17.81 -14.60 -3.92
C SER A 65 18.40 -13.24 -3.56
N TYR A 66 19.54 -12.87 -4.14
CA TYR A 66 20.15 -11.56 -3.92
C TYR A 66 19.26 -10.42 -4.44
N GLY A 67 18.67 -10.60 -5.63
CA GLY A 67 17.70 -9.68 -6.19
C GLY A 67 16.51 -9.46 -5.26
N ASN A 68 15.93 -10.53 -4.72
CA ASN A 68 14.81 -10.43 -3.76
C ASN A 68 15.23 -9.71 -2.46
N GLN A 69 16.44 -9.94 -1.96
CA GLN A 69 16.98 -9.17 -0.82
C GLN A 69 17.11 -7.69 -1.14
N LEU A 70 17.56 -7.32 -2.34
CA LEU A 70 17.60 -5.93 -2.78
C LEU A 70 16.20 -5.33 -2.91
N LEU A 71 15.25 -6.09 -3.49
CA LEU A 71 13.86 -5.66 -3.67
C LEU A 71 13.17 -5.33 -2.35
N ARG A 72 13.47 -6.09 -1.28
CA ARG A 72 12.98 -5.85 0.09
C ARG A 72 13.48 -4.54 0.70
N LYS A 73 14.67 -4.07 0.28
CA LYS A 73 15.26 -2.81 0.75
C LYS A 73 14.69 -1.58 0.04
N LEU A 74 13.93 -1.74 -1.04
CA LEU A 74 13.31 -0.59 -1.68
C LEU A 74 12.26 0.02 -0.74
N PRO A 75 12.28 1.35 -0.54
CA PRO A 75 11.28 2.03 0.29
C PRO A 75 9.87 1.72 -0.21
N TYR A 76 8.95 1.44 0.70
CA TYR A 76 7.55 1.13 0.36
C TYR A 76 6.88 2.27 -0.44
N GLU A 77 7.30 3.52 -0.26
CA GLU A 77 6.80 4.66 -1.04
C GLU A 77 7.20 4.58 -2.51
N GLU A 78 8.38 4.02 -2.82
CA GLU A 78 8.79 3.80 -4.21
C GLU A 78 7.88 2.75 -4.86
N TRP A 79 7.55 1.68 -4.14
CA TRP A 79 6.61 0.65 -4.60
C TRP A 79 5.19 1.18 -4.77
N ALA A 80 4.71 1.98 -3.82
CA ALA A 80 3.44 2.69 -3.88
C ALA A 80 3.30 3.48 -5.19
N LEU A 81 4.27 4.36 -5.49
CA LEU A 81 4.24 5.18 -6.70
C LEU A 81 4.38 4.35 -7.99
N LYS A 82 5.11 3.23 -7.95
CA LYS A 82 5.27 2.34 -9.11
C LYS A 82 3.98 1.61 -9.50
N SER A 83 3.10 1.36 -8.54
CA SER A 83 1.80 0.70 -8.77
C SER A 83 0.86 1.55 -9.65
N MET A 84 1.02 2.88 -9.61
CA MET A 84 0.22 3.83 -10.40
C MET A 84 0.38 3.58 -11.90
N PRO A 85 -0.72 3.51 -12.68
CA PRO A 85 -0.63 3.48 -14.13
C PRO A 85 0.07 4.76 -14.63
N PRO A 86 0.96 4.68 -15.63
CA PRO A 86 1.58 5.88 -16.17
C PRO A 86 0.53 6.74 -16.87
N LEU A 87 0.47 8.02 -16.54
CA LEU A 87 -0.32 8.98 -17.29
C LEU A 87 0.45 9.37 -18.56
N THR A 88 0.09 8.77 -19.70
CA THR A 88 0.69 9.15 -20.98
C THR A 88 0.24 10.56 -21.38
N LYS A 89 1.11 11.32 -22.07
CA LYS A 89 0.76 12.68 -22.53
C LYS A 89 -0.51 12.68 -23.41
N SER A 90 -0.72 11.63 -24.20
CA SER A 90 -1.93 11.47 -25.01
C SER A 90 -3.17 11.31 -24.12
N ARG A 91 -3.12 10.42 -23.13
CA ARG A 91 -4.23 10.20 -22.19
C ARG A 91 -4.50 11.46 -21.35
N GLN A 92 -3.47 12.16 -20.93
CA GLN A 92 -3.58 13.43 -20.22
C GLN A 92 -4.38 14.45 -21.03
N ARG A 93 -3.97 14.71 -22.28
CA ARG A 93 -4.68 15.65 -23.18
C ARG A 93 -6.12 15.23 -23.46
N GLN A 94 -6.37 13.93 -23.63
CA GLN A 94 -7.74 13.42 -23.79
C GLN A 94 -8.59 13.75 -22.57
N LEU A 95 -8.06 13.55 -21.37
CA LEU A 95 -8.77 13.83 -20.14
C LEU A 95 -9.01 15.34 -19.95
N GLU A 96 -7.99 16.17 -20.20
CA GLU A 96 -8.11 17.63 -20.17
C GLU A 96 -9.18 18.12 -21.16
N ALA A 97 -9.24 17.56 -22.37
CA ALA A 97 -10.27 17.89 -23.35
C ALA A 97 -11.68 17.50 -22.87
N LEU A 98 -11.85 16.32 -22.25
CA LEU A 98 -13.13 15.90 -21.66
C LEU A 98 -13.55 16.80 -20.51
N LEU A 99 -12.60 17.18 -19.64
CA LEU A 99 -12.85 18.09 -18.52
C LEU A 99 -13.26 19.49 -19.03
N GLN A 100 -12.64 19.96 -20.12
CA GLN A 100 -13.00 21.23 -20.76
C GLN A 100 -14.41 21.18 -21.36
N GLN A 101 -14.79 20.08 -22.03
CA GLN A 101 -16.14 19.88 -22.56
C GLN A 101 -17.19 19.85 -21.45
N GLN A 102 -16.91 19.17 -20.33
CA GLN A 102 -17.79 19.16 -19.16
C GLN A 102 -17.97 20.56 -18.57
N ALA A 103 -16.88 21.32 -18.41
CA ALA A 103 -16.94 22.70 -17.89
C ALA A 103 -17.75 23.64 -18.80
N GLN A 104 -17.65 23.47 -20.13
CA GLN A 104 -18.46 24.24 -21.09
C GLN A 104 -19.95 23.87 -21.03
N ALA A 105 -20.28 22.60 -20.79
CA ALA A 105 -21.66 22.16 -20.63
C ALA A 105 -22.28 22.65 -19.30
N GLU A 106 -21.50 22.73 -18.22
CA GLU A 106 -21.93 23.25 -16.91
C GLU A 106 -22.11 24.79 -16.91
N GLY A 107 -21.30 25.52 -17.70
CA GLY A 107 -21.35 26.98 -17.79
C GLY A 107 -22.36 27.54 -18.80
N GLY A 108 -23.05 26.70 -19.57
CA GLY A 108 -24.09 27.11 -20.51
C GLY A 108 -25.48 27.06 -19.87
N PHE A 109 -25.95 28.18 -19.32
CA PHE A 109 -27.31 28.35 -18.78
C PHE A 109 -28.14 29.33 -19.64
N GLU A 110 -29.26 28.79 -20.14
CA GLU A 110 -30.52 29.38 -20.64
C GLU A 110 -30.50 30.51 -21.70
N THR A 111 -30.76 30.13 -22.96
CA THR A 111 -31.77 30.82 -23.76
C THR A 111 -32.84 29.81 -24.13
N GLU A 112 -33.96 29.84 -23.41
CA GLU A 112 -35.19 29.19 -23.84
C GLU A 112 -35.72 29.90 -25.08
N SER A 113 -35.71 29.21 -26.22
CA SER A 113 -36.79 29.33 -27.21
C SER A 113 -36.72 28.16 -28.19
N GLY A 114 -37.61 27.19 -27.96
CA GLY A 114 -38.23 26.30 -28.94
C GLY A 114 -37.35 25.58 -29.98
N GLU A 115 -37.16 24.27 -29.81
CA GLU A 115 -37.75 23.26 -30.72
C GLU A 115 -37.37 21.83 -30.27
N LYS A 116 -38.34 20.92 -30.39
CA LYS A 116 -38.21 19.50 -30.08
C LYS A 116 -37.26 18.82 -31.06
N GLY A 117 -36.02 18.60 -30.65
CA GLY A 117 -35.05 17.74 -31.33
C GLY A 117 -34.32 16.87 -30.32
N GLY A 118 -34.92 15.74 -29.94
CA GLY A 118 -34.33 14.79 -28.99
C GLY A 118 -33.10 14.08 -29.55
N SER A 119 -31.94 14.73 -29.51
CA SER A 119 -30.66 14.06 -29.64
C SER A 119 -30.10 13.84 -28.24
N LYS A 120 -30.12 12.59 -27.76
CA LYS A 120 -29.47 12.19 -26.51
C LYS A 120 -27.96 12.43 -26.65
N ARG A 121 -27.48 13.62 -26.30
CA ARG A 121 -26.05 13.88 -26.07
C ARG A 121 -25.62 12.97 -24.92
N GLY A 122 -24.96 11.86 -25.26
CA GLY A 122 -24.40 10.94 -24.28
C GLY A 122 -23.46 11.71 -23.36
N LYS A 123 -23.80 11.75 -22.06
CA LYS A 123 -22.91 12.24 -21.02
C LYS A 123 -21.66 11.36 -21.04
N VAL A 124 -20.53 11.92 -21.45
CA VAL A 124 -19.25 11.20 -21.37
C VAL A 124 -18.82 11.26 -19.90
N ASP A 125 -19.23 10.25 -19.14
CA ASP A 125 -18.78 10.05 -17.77
C ASP A 125 -17.30 9.61 -17.81
N VAL A 126 -16.46 10.41 -17.17
CA VAL A 126 -15.06 10.09 -16.96
C VAL A 126 -14.98 9.18 -15.74
N ASP A 127 -14.37 7.99 -15.88
CA ASP A 127 -14.11 7.10 -14.75
C ASP A 127 -13.30 7.83 -13.67
N LYS A 128 -13.97 8.17 -12.57
CA LYS A 128 -13.33 8.82 -11.43
C LYS A 128 -12.46 7.82 -10.68
N VAL A 129 -11.40 8.33 -10.08
CA VAL A 129 -10.52 7.58 -9.20
C VAL A 129 -11.06 7.65 -7.78
N GLU A 130 -11.41 6.50 -7.24
CA GLU A 130 -11.87 6.37 -5.86
C GLU A 130 -10.66 6.41 -4.92
N VAL A 131 -10.74 7.20 -3.85
CA VAL A 131 -9.74 7.28 -2.78
C VAL A 131 -10.38 6.79 -1.49
N VAL A 132 -9.95 5.62 -1.05
CA VAL A 132 -10.44 4.91 0.13
C VAL A 132 -9.50 5.17 1.31
N TYR A 133 -10.05 5.57 2.45
CA TYR A 133 -9.29 5.92 3.65
C TYR A 133 -10.12 5.66 4.92
N PRO A 134 -9.48 5.45 6.09
CA PRO A 134 -10.18 5.37 7.37
C PRO A 134 -10.68 6.77 7.77
N GLY A 135 -12.00 6.99 7.74
CA GLY A 135 -12.60 8.29 8.05
C GLY A 135 -12.45 8.69 9.52
N GLY A 136 -12.32 7.71 10.41
CA GLY A 136 -12.07 7.92 11.83
C GLY A 136 -10.66 8.41 12.16
N LEU A 137 -9.68 8.18 11.27
CA LEU A 137 -8.28 8.61 11.46
C LEU A 137 -7.88 9.78 10.54
N ILE A 138 -8.38 9.80 9.30
CA ILE A 138 -8.05 10.83 8.30
C ILE A 138 -9.32 11.58 7.94
N LYS A 139 -9.33 12.89 8.23
CA LYS A 139 -10.42 13.78 7.77
C LYS A 139 -10.33 13.97 6.26
N ALA A 140 -11.46 14.07 5.57
CA ALA A 140 -11.53 14.20 4.11
C ALA A 140 -10.67 15.37 3.56
N GLU A 141 -10.58 16.47 4.31
CA GLU A 141 -9.80 17.66 3.98
C GLU A 141 -8.28 17.42 3.99
N GLN A 142 -7.81 16.44 4.77
CA GLN A 142 -6.39 16.10 4.87
C GLN A 142 -5.94 15.18 3.73
N VAL A 143 -6.87 14.46 3.10
CA VAL A 143 -6.56 13.50 2.03
C VAL A 143 -5.78 14.12 0.86
N PRO A 144 -6.18 15.28 0.29
CA PRO A 144 -5.40 15.93 -0.76
C PRO A 144 -3.98 16.30 -0.31
N ARG A 145 -3.82 16.74 0.95
CA ARG A 145 -2.53 17.13 1.52
C ARG A 145 -1.61 15.93 1.66
N ILE A 146 -2.13 14.79 2.13
CA ILE A 146 -1.39 13.53 2.26
C ILE A 146 -0.96 13.03 0.87
N LEU A 147 -1.88 13.00 -0.10
CA LEU A 147 -1.57 12.58 -1.47
C LEU A 147 -0.51 13.49 -2.12
N HIS A 148 -0.61 14.80 -1.94
CA HIS A 148 0.38 15.75 -2.45
C HIS A 148 1.75 15.46 -1.84
N LYS A 149 1.83 15.30 -0.51
CA LYS A 149 3.07 14.96 0.19
C LYS A 149 3.68 13.69 -0.38
N LEU A 150 2.91 12.59 -0.47
CA LEU A 150 3.39 11.30 -0.98
C LEU A 150 3.85 11.37 -2.45
N ALA A 151 3.24 12.24 -3.26
CA ALA A 151 3.63 12.43 -4.65
C ALA A 151 4.96 13.20 -4.82
N THR A 152 5.22 14.20 -3.96
CA THR A 152 6.33 15.14 -4.15
C THR A 152 7.54 14.91 -3.25
N GLU A 153 7.36 14.32 -2.06
CA GLU A 153 8.40 14.22 -1.02
C GLU A 153 9.70 13.58 -1.51
N ARG A 154 9.62 12.56 -2.37
CA ARG A 154 10.79 11.85 -2.91
C ARG A 154 11.10 12.15 -4.37
N GLU A 155 10.47 13.16 -4.95
CA GLU A 155 10.64 13.49 -6.37
C GLU A 155 12.10 13.84 -6.71
N GLY A 156 12.73 14.71 -5.91
CA GLY A 156 14.13 15.11 -6.10
C GLY A 156 15.10 13.93 -5.99
N HIS A 157 14.86 13.02 -5.04
CA HIS A 157 15.64 11.80 -4.88
C HIS A 157 15.55 10.93 -6.14
N HIS A 158 14.34 10.64 -6.63
CA HIS A 158 14.17 9.79 -7.82
C HIS A 158 14.74 10.45 -9.09
N LYS A 159 14.62 11.78 -9.27
CA LYS A 159 15.25 12.49 -10.40
C LYS A 159 16.76 12.37 -10.38
N LYS A 160 17.39 12.65 -9.23
CA LYS A 160 18.84 12.56 -9.07
C LYS A 160 19.34 11.15 -9.39
N TRP A 161 18.77 10.14 -8.72
CA TRP A 161 19.22 8.77 -8.88
C TRP A 161 18.92 8.17 -10.24
N PHE A 162 17.83 8.58 -10.89
CA PHE A 162 17.57 8.22 -12.29
C PHE A 162 18.75 8.61 -13.19
N TRP A 163 19.21 9.86 -13.11
CA TRP A 163 20.34 10.34 -13.92
C TRP A 163 21.66 9.65 -13.56
N TRP A 164 21.90 9.39 -12.28
CA TRP A 164 23.08 8.62 -11.85
C TRP A 164 23.07 7.19 -12.40
N CYS A 165 21.92 6.51 -12.40
CA CYS A 165 21.81 5.19 -13.00
C CYS A 165 22.12 5.25 -14.50
N LEU A 166 21.59 6.24 -15.23
CA LEU A 166 21.87 6.40 -16.65
C LEU A 166 23.36 6.65 -16.94
N ALA A 167 24.02 7.48 -16.13
CA ALA A 167 25.45 7.75 -16.25
C ALA A 167 26.32 6.51 -15.92
N GLY A 168 25.87 5.67 -14.98
CA GLY A 168 26.59 4.45 -14.60
C GLY A 168 26.51 3.32 -15.62
N MET A 169 25.43 3.25 -16.43
CA MET A 169 25.25 2.20 -17.43
C MET A 169 26.46 2.02 -18.37
N PRO A 170 26.98 3.06 -19.07
CA PRO A 170 28.12 2.90 -19.97
C PRO A 170 29.39 2.40 -19.26
N VAL A 171 29.58 2.77 -17.99
CA VAL A 171 30.73 2.32 -17.19
C VAL A 171 30.65 0.82 -16.90
N THR A 172 29.44 0.29 -16.74
CA THR A 172 29.23 -1.14 -16.45
C THR A 172 29.22 -2.02 -17.70
N ILE A 173 29.03 -1.48 -18.92
CA ILE A 173 28.96 -2.26 -20.17
C ILE A 173 30.17 -3.21 -20.36
N PRO A 174 31.44 -2.78 -20.17
CA PRO A 174 32.61 -3.63 -20.37
C PRO A 174 32.63 -4.90 -19.50
N ILE A 175 31.95 -4.91 -18.35
CA ILE A 175 31.85 -6.09 -17.46
C ILE A 175 31.15 -7.26 -18.18
N GLY A 176 30.27 -6.96 -19.15
CA GLY A 176 29.56 -7.97 -19.93
C GLY A 176 30.41 -8.72 -20.96
N ILE A 177 31.70 -8.38 -21.11
CA ILE A 177 32.62 -9.08 -22.02
C ILE A 177 32.99 -10.48 -21.49
N LEU A 178 32.80 -10.73 -20.18
CA LEU A 178 33.05 -12.03 -19.57
C LEU A 178 31.94 -13.04 -19.92
N PRO A 179 32.25 -14.18 -20.59
CA PRO A 179 31.24 -15.09 -21.14
C PRO A 179 30.49 -15.95 -20.11
N LEU A 180 30.86 -15.88 -18.83
CA LEU A 180 30.38 -16.83 -17.80
C LEU A 180 29.19 -16.32 -16.97
N VAL A 181 28.97 -15.01 -16.87
CA VAL A 181 27.94 -14.41 -15.99
C VAL A 181 27.28 -13.24 -16.72
N PRO A 182 25.93 -13.10 -16.69
CA PRO A 182 25.29 -11.90 -17.23
C PRO A 182 25.82 -10.65 -16.53
N ASN A 183 25.85 -9.52 -17.22
CA ASN A 183 26.28 -8.25 -16.66
C ASN A 183 25.28 -7.71 -15.61
N LEU A 184 25.27 -8.33 -14.43
CA LEU A 184 24.36 -8.00 -13.32
C LEU A 184 24.46 -6.53 -12.92
N PRO A 185 25.64 -5.89 -12.86
CA PRO A 185 25.74 -4.45 -12.60
C PRO A 185 24.96 -3.61 -13.61
N PHE A 186 25.11 -3.88 -14.91
CA PHE A 186 24.38 -3.17 -15.96
C PHE A 186 22.87 -3.38 -15.83
N PHE A 187 22.42 -4.63 -15.71
CA PHE A 187 20.99 -4.93 -15.59
C PHE A 187 20.37 -4.32 -14.33
N TYR A 188 21.11 -4.27 -13.21
CA TYR A 188 20.67 -3.59 -12.00
C TYR A 188 20.50 -2.08 -12.23
N LEU A 189 21.43 -1.42 -12.93
CA LEU A 189 21.31 0.00 -13.25
C LEU A 189 20.15 0.28 -14.21
N VAL A 190 19.92 -0.57 -15.21
CA VAL A 190 18.74 -0.48 -16.09
C VAL A 190 17.46 -0.62 -15.27
N TYR A 191 17.37 -1.63 -14.41
CA TYR A 191 16.22 -1.84 -13.53
C TYR A 191 16.02 -0.63 -12.60
N ARG A 192 17.07 -0.10 -11.98
CA ARG A 192 16.95 1.06 -11.07
C ARG A 192 16.57 2.34 -11.80
N ALA A 193 17.10 2.58 -13.00
CA ALA A 193 16.66 3.68 -13.85
C ALA A 193 15.17 3.56 -14.18
N TRP A 194 14.71 2.37 -14.61
CA TRP A 194 13.29 2.12 -14.85
C TRP A 194 12.45 2.31 -13.59
N SER A 195 12.90 1.80 -12.44
CA SER A 195 12.19 1.89 -11.15
C SER A 195 12.00 3.35 -10.73
N HIS A 196 13.06 4.18 -10.80
CA HIS A 196 12.97 5.61 -10.51
C HIS A 196 12.09 6.36 -11.51
N HIS A 197 12.19 6.04 -12.80
CA HIS A 197 11.32 6.64 -13.81
C HIS A 197 9.83 6.31 -13.57
N ARG A 198 9.52 5.07 -13.16
CA ARG A 198 8.16 4.64 -12.82
C ARG A 198 7.62 5.36 -11.58
N ALA A 199 8.42 5.48 -10.52
CA ALA A 199 8.03 6.23 -9.33
C ALA A 199 7.76 7.72 -9.64
N LEU A 200 8.63 8.37 -10.44
CA LEU A 200 8.41 9.75 -10.92
C LEU A 200 7.13 9.90 -11.74
N SER A 201 6.86 8.93 -12.60
CA SER A 201 5.63 8.93 -13.42
C SER A 201 4.38 8.78 -12.54
N GLY A 202 4.45 7.96 -11.49
CA GLY A 202 3.37 7.79 -10.52
C GLY A 202 3.09 9.06 -9.73
N GLY A 203 4.14 9.72 -9.20
CA GLY A 203 4.00 11.01 -8.51
C GLY A 203 3.33 12.07 -9.39
N LYS A 204 3.78 12.21 -10.65
CA LYS A 204 3.16 13.13 -11.62
C LYS A 204 1.69 12.81 -11.89
N HIS A 205 1.31 11.54 -11.94
CA HIS A 205 -0.08 11.15 -12.12
C HIS A 205 -0.91 11.59 -10.91
N ILE A 206 -0.44 11.38 -9.68
CA ILE A 206 -1.14 11.84 -8.47
C ILE A 206 -1.28 13.36 -8.48
N SER A 207 -0.21 14.10 -8.80
CA SER A 207 -0.26 15.56 -8.92
C SER A 207 -1.31 16.03 -9.93
N PHE A 208 -1.41 15.35 -11.08
CA PHE A 208 -2.43 15.65 -12.09
C PHE A 208 -3.86 15.35 -11.61
N LEU A 209 -4.07 14.25 -10.90
CA LEU A 209 -5.38 13.94 -10.29
C LEU A 209 -5.78 15.01 -9.26
N LEU A 210 -4.82 15.47 -8.46
CA LEU A 210 -5.06 16.52 -7.45
C LEU A 210 -5.35 17.89 -8.09
N GLN A 211 -4.71 18.21 -9.22
CA GLN A 211 -5.01 19.43 -9.99
C GLN A 211 -6.46 19.48 -10.49
N HIS A 212 -7.06 18.32 -10.74
CA HIS A 212 -8.45 18.20 -11.18
C HIS A 212 -9.30 17.41 -10.18
N ALA A 213 -9.01 17.54 -8.88
CA ALA A 213 -9.59 16.70 -7.83
C ALA A 213 -11.12 16.68 -7.84
N SER A 214 -11.79 17.82 -8.06
CA SER A 214 -13.25 17.92 -8.06
C SER A 214 -13.92 17.05 -9.14
N ARG A 215 -13.22 16.80 -10.25
CA ARG A 215 -13.76 16.06 -11.39
C ARG A 215 -13.18 14.65 -11.50
N LEU A 216 -11.95 14.42 -11.06
CA LEU A 216 -11.25 13.14 -11.24
C LEU A 216 -11.15 12.30 -9.97
N LEU A 217 -11.31 12.87 -8.78
CA LEU A 217 -11.23 12.14 -7.52
C LEU A 217 -12.60 12.01 -6.87
N THR A 218 -12.79 10.91 -6.14
CA THR A 218 -13.94 10.71 -5.26
C THR A 218 -13.44 10.15 -3.95
N TYR A 219 -13.70 10.86 -2.86
CA TYR A 219 -13.24 10.49 -1.52
C TYR A 219 -14.28 9.57 -0.86
N HIS A 220 -13.87 8.37 -0.49
CA HIS A 220 -14.73 7.34 0.08
C HIS A 220 -14.19 6.88 1.45
N PRO A 221 -14.69 7.44 2.58
CA PRO A 221 -14.36 6.91 3.89
C PRO A 221 -14.84 5.45 3.99
N SER A 222 -14.00 4.55 4.50
CA SER A 222 -14.31 3.11 4.57
C SER A 222 -14.61 2.67 6.00
N PRO A 223 -15.87 2.25 6.29
CA PRO A 223 -16.23 1.67 7.58
C PRO A 223 -15.41 0.41 7.92
N ILE A 224 -15.07 -0.39 6.90
CA ILE A 224 -14.24 -1.60 7.06
C ILE A 224 -12.86 -1.23 7.60
N LEU A 225 -12.25 -0.15 7.09
CA LEU A 225 -10.97 0.32 7.61
C LEU A 225 -11.14 0.83 9.04
N ASP A 226 -12.17 1.62 9.30
CA ASP A 226 -12.43 2.18 10.63
C ASP A 226 -12.62 1.10 11.70
N GLU A 227 -13.33 0.01 11.39
CA GLU A 227 -13.51 -1.14 12.28
C GLU A 227 -12.16 -1.77 12.66
N ILE A 228 -11.29 -2.02 11.69
CA ILE A 228 -9.98 -2.65 11.91
C ILE A 228 -9.08 -1.74 12.74
N TYR A 229 -9.08 -0.44 12.45
CA TYR A 229 -8.30 0.53 13.23
C TYR A 229 -8.85 0.72 14.65
N SER A 230 -10.17 0.62 14.84
CA SER A 230 -10.80 0.74 16.17
C SER A 230 -10.57 -0.49 17.07
N THR A 231 -10.34 -1.66 16.47
CA THR A 231 -10.13 -2.92 17.21
C THR A 231 -8.74 -2.99 17.88
N GLN A 232 -7.83 -2.07 17.54
CA GLN A 232 -6.44 -2.14 18.00
C GLN A 232 -6.27 -1.53 19.39
N ARG A 233 -5.63 -2.28 20.29
CA ARG A 233 -5.15 -1.75 21.57
C ARG A 233 -3.76 -1.15 21.37
N PHE A 234 -3.61 0.13 21.68
CA PHE A 234 -2.35 0.86 21.60
C PHE A 234 -1.65 0.90 22.97
N PRO A 235 -0.30 0.91 23.03
CA PRO A 235 0.64 0.86 21.90
C PRO A 235 0.78 -0.55 21.31
N LEU A 236 0.99 -0.63 19.98
CA LEU A 236 1.21 -1.91 19.32
C LEU A 236 2.61 -2.46 19.64
N PRO A 237 2.76 -3.77 19.92
CA PRO A 237 4.07 -4.39 20.13
C PRO A 237 4.85 -4.40 18.81
N PHE A 238 6.18 -4.29 18.93
CA PHE A 238 7.06 -4.46 17.78
C PHE A 238 7.19 -5.96 17.42
N THR A 239 6.96 -6.32 16.17
CA THR A 239 7.10 -7.68 15.64
C THR A 239 8.51 -7.88 15.09
N SER A 240 9.19 -8.95 15.50
CA SER A 240 10.61 -9.16 15.17
C SER A 240 10.87 -9.65 13.74
N GLU A 241 9.89 -10.20 13.01
CA GLU A 241 10.13 -10.79 11.69
C GLU A 241 8.97 -10.63 10.68
N PRO A 242 9.27 -10.38 9.38
CA PRO A 242 8.28 -10.38 8.31
C PRO A 242 7.88 -11.83 7.92
N THR A 243 6.58 -12.10 7.73
CA THR A 243 6.09 -13.43 7.29
C THR A 243 6.44 -13.77 5.83
N THR A 244 7.00 -12.83 5.07
CA THR A 244 7.29 -12.93 3.62
C THR A 244 8.60 -13.70 3.28
N GLY A 245 9.07 -14.56 4.19
CA GLY A 245 10.24 -15.43 4.02
C GLY A 245 9.87 -16.87 3.61
N PRO A 246 10.75 -17.59 2.88
CA PRO A 246 10.55 -19.02 2.62
C PRO A 246 10.56 -19.89 3.90
N GLU A 247 10.89 -19.31 5.06
CA GLU A 247 10.94 -19.98 6.36
C GLU A 247 9.56 -20.15 7.02
N ALA A 248 8.53 -19.45 6.50
CA ALA A 248 7.15 -19.52 7.00
C ALA A 248 6.48 -20.89 6.79
N GLU A 249 7.06 -21.80 5.99
CA GLU A 249 6.53 -23.16 5.81
C GLU A 249 6.88 -24.15 6.94
N THR A 250 7.68 -23.74 7.95
CA THR A 250 8.18 -24.69 8.98
C THR A 250 7.53 -24.55 10.36
N ILE A 251 6.57 -23.63 10.55
CA ILE A 251 5.83 -23.56 11.82
C ILE A 251 4.72 -24.62 11.77
N LYS A 252 5.00 -25.79 12.38
CA LYS A 252 3.99 -26.83 12.64
C LYS A 252 2.79 -26.19 13.34
N HIS A 253 1.65 -26.15 12.66
CA HIS A 253 0.36 -25.83 13.26
C HIS A 253 0.14 -26.70 14.51
N PRO A 254 -0.12 -26.13 15.70
CA PRO A 254 -0.63 -26.91 16.81
C PRO A 254 -2.07 -27.36 16.51
N ASP A 255 -2.33 -28.60 16.90
CA ASP A 255 -3.54 -29.40 16.68
C ASP A 255 -4.86 -28.63 17.00
N PRO A 256 -5.82 -28.55 16.05
CA PRO A 256 -7.10 -27.86 16.24
C PRO A 256 -7.98 -28.44 17.36
N ALA A 257 -7.67 -29.62 17.89
CA ALA A 257 -8.46 -30.28 18.93
C ALA A 257 -8.39 -29.62 20.33
N LYS A 258 -7.45 -28.70 20.61
CA LYS A 258 -7.35 -28.03 21.92
C LYS A 258 -8.07 -26.69 22.04
N VAL A 259 -8.56 -26.12 20.94
CA VAL A 259 -9.22 -24.79 20.94
C VAL A 259 -10.73 -24.89 21.23
N VAL A 260 -11.32 -26.08 21.17
CA VAL A 260 -12.78 -26.27 21.23
C VAL A 260 -13.35 -26.35 22.66
N GLN A 261 -12.52 -26.41 23.71
CA GLN A 261 -13.02 -26.56 25.09
C GLN A 261 -13.21 -25.26 25.91
N ALA A 262 -12.94 -24.08 25.33
CA ALA A 262 -13.06 -22.80 26.06
C ALA A 262 -14.28 -21.95 25.70
N VAL A 263 -15.26 -22.48 24.94
CA VAL A 263 -16.37 -21.67 24.38
C VAL A 263 -17.71 -21.81 25.12
N ASN A 264 -17.85 -22.70 26.12
CA ASN A 264 -19.11 -22.82 26.87
C ASN A 264 -18.98 -22.33 28.32
N GLY A 265 -19.33 -21.05 28.50
CA GLY A 265 -19.53 -20.42 29.81
C GLY A 265 -19.99 -18.98 29.62
N GLY A 266 -21.26 -18.79 29.27
CA GLY A 266 -21.83 -17.47 29.00
C GLY A 266 -22.01 -16.60 30.25
N ASN A 267 -21.93 -15.28 30.07
CA ASN A 267 -23.09 -14.43 30.32
C ASN A 267 -22.98 -13.08 29.61
N THR A 268 -24.07 -12.73 28.96
CA THR A 268 -24.36 -11.47 28.28
C THR A 268 -24.36 -10.31 29.27
N THR A 269 -23.57 -9.27 29.00
CA THR A 269 -23.87 -7.92 29.47
C THR A 269 -23.82 -6.99 28.26
N THR A 270 -24.99 -6.52 27.88
CA THR A 270 -25.22 -5.48 26.89
C THR A 270 -24.70 -4.15 27.44
N GLU A 271 -23.46 -3.80 27.14
CA GLU A 271 -23.00 -2.42 27.22
C GLU A 271 -23.12 -1.76 25.85
N LYS A 272 -24.00 -0.76 25.79
CA LYS A 272 -24.02 0.25 24.73
C LYS A 272 -22.65 0.92 24.69
N THR A 273 -21.88 0.70 23.63
CA THR A 273 -20.70 1.51 23.34
C THR A 273 -21.13 2.72 22.52
N ASP A 274 -21.25 3.84 23.22
CA ASP A 274 -21.23 5.17 22.60
C ASP A 274 -19.96 5.31 21.75
N GLY A 275 -20.13 5.80 20.53
CA GLY A 275 -19.08 5.88 19.52
C GLY A 275 -17.86 6.67 20.01
N VAL A 276 -16.75 5.98 20.25
CA VAL A 276 -15.47 6.63 20.51
C VAL A 276 -15.01 7.30 19.22
N ASN A 277 -15.08 8.62 19.20
CA ASN A 277 -14.58 9.46 18.13
C ASN A 277 -13.04 9.38 18.11
N MET A 278 -12.49 8.46 17.31
CA MET A 278 -11.04 8.20 17.16
C MET A 278 -10.23 9.44 16.74
N GLY A 279 -10.88 10.49 16.22
CA GLY A 279 -10.26 11.79 15.97
C GLY A 279 -9.67 12.42 17.23
N HIS A 280 -10.24 12.17 18.41
CA HIS A 280 -9.76 12.71 19.68
C HIS A 280 -8.58 11.92 20.27
N VAL A 281 -8.41 10.65 19.88
CA VAL A 281 -7.25 9.82 20.32
C VAL A 281 -5.95 10.30 19.65
N LEU A 282 -6.04 10.89 18.46
CA LEU A 282 -4.90 11.48 17.74
C LEU A 282 -4.57 12.91 18.18
N GLU A 283 -5.53 13.67 18.71
CA GLU A 283 -5.31 15.06 19.17
C GLU A 283 -4.84 15.17 20.64
N GLN A 284 -5.05 14.13 21.48
CA GLN A 284 -4.67 14.17 22.91
C GLN A 284 -3.54 13.23 23.34
N ARG A 285 -2.87 12.54 22.41
CA ARG A 285 -1.75 11.63 22.75
C ARG A 285 -0.47 12.09 22.07
N GLU A 286 0.00 13.24 22.51
CA GLU A 286 1.41 13.59 22.45
C GLU A 286 2.17 12.56 23.30
N VAL A 287 2.60 11.45 22.68
CA VAL A 287 3.85 10.84 23.14
C VAL A 287 4.89 11.90 22.83
N GLU A 288 5.38 12.60 23.85
CA GLU A 288 6.39 13.64 23.67
C GLU A 288 7.50 13.09 22.77
N ASP A 289 7.64 13.73 21.60
CA ASP A 289 8.57 13.46 20.50
C ASP A 289 8.54 12.11 19.73
N GLY A 290 7.83 11.08 20.21
CA GLY A 290 7.82 9.73 19.60
C GLY A 290 7.01 9.58 18.30
N GLU A 291 7.27 8.50 17.55
CA GLU A 291 6.39 7.99 16.47
C GLU A 291 5.74 6.69 16.95
N VAL A 292 4.43 6.50 16.72
CA VAL A 292 3.66 5.33 17.20
C VAL A 292 3.02 4.60 16.03
N LEU A 293 3.08 3.26 16.05
CA LEU A 293 2.43 2.41 15.05
C LEU A 293 0.90 2.43 15.22
N LEU A 294 0.21 2.50 14.09
CA LEU A 294 -1.25 2.51 13.96
C LEU A 294 -1.81 1.20 13.36
N LEU A 295 -0.95 0.37 12.77
CA LEU A 295 -1.35 -0.88 12.11
C LEU A 295 -0.37 -2.01 12.43
N SER A 296 -0.87 -3.11 12.98
CA SER A 296 -0.10 -4.34 13.20
C SER A 296 -0.16 -5.30 12.00
N GLN A 297 0.79 -6.23 11.93
CA GLN A 297 0.83 -7.27 10.87
C GLN A 297 -0.44 -8.14 10.86
N GLU A 298 -0.94 -8.53 12.03
CA GLU A 298 -2.16 -9.36 12.14
C GLU A 298 -3.40 -8.63 11.62
N ASN A 299 -3.54 -7.35 11.95
CA ASN A 299 -4.68 -6.56 11.51
C ASN A 299 -4.56 -6.17 10.03
N ALA A 300 -3.34 -6.02 9.51
CA ALA A 300 -3.11 -5.86 8.08
C ALA A 300 -3.55 -7.09 7.27
N LYS A 301 -3.32 -8.31 7.77
CA LYS A 301 -3.81 -9.54 7.13
C LYS A 301 -5.34 -9.59 7.12
N LYS A 302 -5.97 -9.30 8.26
CA LYS A 302 -7.44 -9.19 8.35
C LYS A 302 -7.99 -8.11 7.40
N MET A 303 -7.31 -6.97 7.30
CA MET A 303 -7.67 -5.88 6.39
C MET A 303 -7.66 -6.31 4.93
N VAL A 304 -6.62 -7.03 4.51
CA VAL A 304 -6.52 -7.50 3.13
C VAL A 304 -7.64 -8.49 2.79
N GLN A 305 -7.96 -9.38 3.72
CA GLN A 305 -9.06 -10.34 3.56
C GLN A 305 -10.41 -9.62 3.45
N LEU A 306 -10.68 -8.65 4.34
CA LEU A 306 -11.94 -7.90 4.34
C LEU A 306 -12.10 -6.95 3.14
N LEU A 307 -11.00 -6.41 2.62
CA LEU A 307 -11.02 -5.57 1.42
C LEU A 307 -11.03 -6.37 0.12
N GLU A 308 -10.81 -7.69 0.17
CA GLU A 308 -10.67 -8.58 -0.98
C GLU A 308 -9.55 -8.14 -1.95
N VAL A 309 -8.43 -7.66 -1.42
CA VAL A 309 -7.28 -7.18 -2.21
C VAL A 309 -6.02 -7.98 -1.86
N PRO A 310 -5.89 -9.26 -2.24
CA PRO A 310 -4.75 -10.11 -1.84
C PRO A 310 -3.38 -9.54 -2.25
N GLU A 311 -3.33 -8.82 -3.37
CA GLU A 311 -2.11 -8.14 -3.84
C GLU A 311 -1.58 -7.06 -2.88
N LEU A 312 -2.43 -6.54 -1.97
CA LEU A 312 -2.06 -5.53 -0.99
C LEU A 312 -1.27 -6.12 0.19
N GLU A 313 -1.40 -7.42 0.48
CA GLU A 313 -0.77 -8.06 1.65
C GLU A 313 0.74 -7.87 1.66
N VAL A 314 1.41 -8.24 0.57
CA VAL A 314 2.87 -8.15 0.45
C VAL A 314 3.38 -6.72 0.59
N GLU A 315 2.63 -5.74 0.09
CA GLU A 315 2.99 -4.33 0.17
C GLU A 315 2.76 -3.76 1.59
N LEU A 316 1.68 -4.17 2.26
CA LEU A 316 1.41 -3.83 3.65
C LEU A 316 2.45 -4.43 4.59
N GLU A 317 2.74 -5.73 4.49
CA GLU A 317 3.71 -6.39 5.37
C GLU A 317 5.08 -5.72 5.28
N ARG A 318 5.53 -5.43 4.05
CA ARG A 318 6.79 -4.73 3.80
C ARG A 318 6.77 -3.33 4.40
N ALA A 319 5.70 -2.57 4.18
CA ALA A 319 5.60 -1.21 4.65
C ALA A 319 5.58 -1.16 6.19
N ILE A 320 4.81 -2.03 6.84
CA ILE A 320 4.76 -2.15 8.31
C ILE A 320 6.15 -2.47 8.84
N TRP A 321 6.82 -3.50 8.31
CA TRP A 321 8.16 -3.87 8.75
C TRP A 321 9.19 -2.73 8.60
N GLN A 322 9.16 -1.99 7.47
CA GLN A 322 10.05 -0.85 7.25
C GLN A 322 9.76 0.32 8.20
N VAL A 323 8.49 0.59 8.47
CA VAL A 323 8.08 1.67 9.39
C VAL A 323 8.42 1.29 10.82
N GLU A 324 8.07 0.09 11.26
CA GLU A 324 8.41 -0.50 12.55
C GLU A 324 9.90 -0.40 12.86
N THR A 325 10.74 -0.93 11.97
CA THR A 325 12.21 -0.88 12.13
C THR A 325 12.71 0.57 12.25
N ALA A 326 12.13 1.49 11.47
CA ALA A 326 12.54 2.89 11.48
C ALA A 326 12.03 3.66 12.71
N VAL A 327 10.84 3.33 13.21
CA VAL A 327 10.25 3.89 14.44
C VAL A 327 11.04 3.42 15.64
N GLU A 328 11.34 2.13 15.73
CA GLU A 328 12.14 1.56 16.81
C GLU A 328 13.52 2.22 16.88
N LYS A 329 14.21 2.33 15.73
CA LYS A 329 15.50 3.00 15.63
C LYS A 329 15.42 4.46 16.09
N LYS A 330 14.44 5.21 15.59
CA LYS A 330 14.29 6.64 15.88
C LYS A 330 13.89 6.91 17.33
N ASN A 331 12.96 6.14 17.87
CA ASN A 331 12.53 6.28 19.27
C ASN A 331 13.68 5.95 20.23
N LYS A 332 14.51 4.94 19.91
CA LYS A 332 15.76 4.65 20.65
C LYS A 332 16.76 5.81 20.59
N GLU A 333 16.94 6.45 19.43
CA GLU A 333 17.84 7.60 19.26
C GLU A 333 17.39 8.84 20.04
N ILE A 334 16.08 9.07 20.16
CA ILE A 334 15.51 10.24 20.85
C ILE A 334 15.28 9.97 22.35
N GLY A 335 15.48 8.73 22.81
CA GLY A 335 15.20 8.35 24.20
C GLY A 335 13.70 8.35 24.54
N ALA A 336 12.85 8.24 23.52
CA ALA A 336 11.40 8.21 23.70
C ALA A 336 10.99 6.83 24.24
N GLU A 337 10.67 6.75 25.54
CA GLU A 337 10.04 5.58 26.14
C GLU A 337 8.56 5.52 25.73
N VAL A 338 8.25 4.79 24.66
CA VAL A 338 6.90 4.28 24.49
C VAL A 338 6.69 3.25 25.59
N LYS A 339 5.92 3.58 26.63
CA LYS A 339 5.54 2.63 27.68
C LYS A 339 4.71 1.52 27.05
N VAL A 340 5.39 0.47 26.59
CA VAL A 340 4.77 -0.78 26.18
C VAL A 340 4.59 -1.57 27.46
N ASP A 341 3.41 -1.47 28.06
CA ASP A 341 2.98 -2.48 29.03
C ASP A 341 2.70 -3.77 28.24
N ALA A 342 3.77 -4.43 27.79
CA ALA A 342 3.69 -5.83 27.42
C ALA A 342 3.32 -6.58 28.70
N PRO A 343 2.29 -7.45 28.71
CA PRO A 343 1.95 -8.20 29.90
C PRO A 343 3.18 -8.99 30.31
N SER A 344 3.77 -8.60 31.44
CA SER A 344 4.92 -9.30 31.99
C SER A 344 4.44 -10.70 32.38
N VAL A 345 5.26 -11.71 32.13
CA VAL A 345 5.04 -13.10 32.55
C VAL A 345 4.88 -13.22 34.09
N GLN A 346 5.10 -12.14 34.84
CA GLN A 346 4.93 -12.09 36.28
C GLN A 346 3.50 -11.76 36.73
N ASP A 347 2.68 -11.11 35.89
CA ASP A 347 1.31 -10.72 36.25
C ASP A 347 0.32 -11.89 36.11
N THR A 348 0.55 -12.80 35.15
CA THR A 348 -0.19 -14.07 35.01
C THR A 348 0.05 -15.03 36.18
N LYS A 349 1.14 -14.87 36.93
CA LYS A 349 1.41 -15.68 38.13
C LYS A 349 0.66 -15.15 39.35
N LYS A 350 0.52 -13.82 39.49
CA LYS A 350 -0.22 -13.19 40.59
C LYS A 350 -1.74 -13.32 40.45
N GLU A 351 -2.25 -13.38 39.23
CA GLU A 351 -3.70 -13.57 39.00
C GLU A 351 -4.12 -15.02 39.26
N ASN A 352 -3.34 -16.01 38.80
CA ASN A 352 -3.57 -17.43 39.08
C ASN A 352 -3.41 -17.80 40.57
N GLU A 353 -2.58 -17.08 41.33
CA GLU A 353 -2.40 -17.33 42.77
C GLU A 353 -3.54 -16.71 43.60
N LYS A 354 -4.15 -15.61 43.15
CA LYS A 354 -5.33 -15.01 43.79
C LYS A 354 -6.61 -15.81 43.55
N GLU A 355 -6.73 -16.47 42.39
CA GLU A 355 -7.90 -17.30 42.08
C GLU A 355 -7.89 -18.64 42.85
N LYS A 356 -6.70 -19.18 43.14
CA LYS A 356 -6.53 -20.38 43.99
C LYS A 356 -6.85 -20.15 45.47
N VAL A 357 -6.63 -18.96 46.00
CA VAL A 357 -6.92 -18.64 47.42
C VAL A 357 -8.42 -18.36 47.67
N LYS A 358 -9.21 -18.09 46.62
CA LYS A 358 -10.66 -17.85 46.73
C LYS A 358 -11.53 -19.10 46.61
N THR A 359 -10.93 -20.28 46.36
CA THR A 359 -11.64 -21.55 46.13
C THR A 359 -11.24 -22.64 47.14
N GLN A 360 -10.74 -22.27 48.33
CA GLN A 360 -10.57 -23.19 49.46
C GLN A 360 -11.35 -22.73 50.68
#